data_AF-Q86NZ4-F1
#
_entry.id   AF-Q86NZ4-F1
#
_cell.length_a   1.000
_cell.length_b   1.000
_cell.length_c   1.000
_cell.angle_alpha   90.00
_cell.angle_beta   90.00
_cell.angle_gamma   90.00
#
_symmetry.space_group_name_H-M   'P 1'
#
loop_
_entity.id
_entity.type
_entity.pdbx_description
1 polymer ?
#
loop_
_entity_poly.entity_id
_entity_poly.type
_entity_poly.pdbx_seq_one_letter_code
_entity_poly.pdbx_strand_id
1 'polypeptide(L)' 'VTFLSGGQSEEEATVNLSAINNVPLIRPWALTFSYGRALQASVLRAWAGKKENIAAGQNELLKRAKVSPWIVVSMHD' A
#
# COMPACT_ATOMS: atom_id res chain seq x y z
N VAL A 1 7.83 -11.07 -6.39
CA VAL A 1 7.58 -10.00 -7.39
C VAL A 1 6.99 -8.79 -6.69
N THR A 2 7.54 -7.61 -6.95
CA THR A 2 7.09 -6.33 -6.40
C THR A 2 6.39 -5.49 -7.46
N PHE A 3 5.10 -5.22 -7.30
CA PHE A 3 4.34 -4.36 -8.21
C PHE A 3 4.60 -2.89 -7.92
N LEU A 4 4.75 -2.09 -8.97
CA LEU A 4 4.87 -0.64 -8.89
C LEU A 4 3.47 -0.01 -9.03
N SER A 5 3.20 1.06 -8.29
CA SER A 5 1.89 1.75 -8.39
C SER A 5 1.73 2.52 -9.70
N GLY A 6 2.85 2.89 -10.34
CA GLY A 6 2.85 3.69 -11.57
C GLY A 6 2.10 5.02 -11.40
N GLY A 7 0.96 5.15 -12.06
CA GLY A 7 0.04 6.29 -12.00
C GLY A 7 -1.30 6.01 -11.30
N GLN A 8 -1.47 4.81 -10.72
CA GLN A 8 -2.69 4.46 -10.00
C GLN A 8 -2.82 5.28 -8.71
N SER A 9 -4.06 5.55 -8.31
CA SER A 9 -4.36 6.09 -6.98
C SER A 9 -3.98 5.09 -5.89
N GLU A 10 -3.93 5.57 -4.64
CA GLU A 10 -3.57 4.74 -3.48
C GLU A 10 -4.56 3.58 -3.31
N GLU A 11 -5.85 3.85 -3.49
CA GLU A 11 -6.94 2.88 -3.39
C GLU A 11 -6.90 1.85 -4.53
N GLU A 12 -6.75 2.30 -5.78
CA GLU A 12 -6.69 1.38 -6.94
C GLU A 12 -5.51 0.42 -6.86
N ALA A 13 -4.32 0.92 -6.49
CA ALA A 13 -3.13 0.10 -6.35
C ALA A 13 -3.28 -0.97 -5.24
N THR A 14 -4.05 -0.65 -4.20
CA THR A 14 -4.38 -1.55 -3.09
C THR A 14 -5.38 -2.63 -3.54
N VAL A 15 -6.48 -2.22 -4.19
CA VAL A 15 -7.52 -3.13 -4.68
C VAL A 15 -6.97 -4.10 -5.73
N ASN A 16 -6.18 -3.61 -6.67
CA ASN A 16 -5.61 -4.43 -7.74
C ASN A 16 -4.65 -5.49 -7.20
N LEU A 17 -3.76 -5.12 -6.28
CA LEU A 17 -2.84 -6.10 -5.69
C LEU A 17 -3.59 -7.13 -4.84
N SER A 18 -4.62 -6.71 -4.10
CA SER A 18 -5.49 -7.63 -3.36
C SER A 18 -6.21 -8.61 -4.30
N ALA A 19 -6.76 -8.12 -5.42
CA ALA A 19 -7.39 -8.97 -6.42
C ALA A 19 -6.41 -9.99 -7.00
N ILE A 20 -5.20 -9.56 -7.37
CA ILE A 20 -4.11 -10.44 -7.84
C ILE A 20 -3.78 -11.52 -6.80
N ASN A 21 -3.73 -11.15 -5.52
CA ASN A 21 -3.46 -12.08 -4.42
C ASN A 21 -4.63 -13.01 -4.08
N ASN A 22 -5.84 -12.72 -4.51
CA ASN A 22 -7.00 -13.58 -4.32
C ASN A 22 -7.29 -14.51 -5.53
N VAL A 23 -6.55 -14.39 -6.63
CA VAL A 23 -6.69 -15.33 -7.76
C VAL A 23 -6.24 -16.73 -7.34
N PRO A 24 -7.07 -17.78 -7.53
CA PRO A 24 -6.75 -19.17 -7.14
C PRO A 24 -5.81 -19.82 -8.17
N LEU A 25 -4.59 -19.33 -8.25
CA LEU A 25 -3.52 -19.89 -9.07
C LEU A 25 -2.30 -20.17 -8.18
N ILE A 26 -1.53 -21.20 -8.54
CA ILE A 26 -0.26 -21.49 -7.87
C ILE A 26 0.71 -20.36 -8.17
N ARG A 27 1.20 -19.72 -7.11
CA ARG A 27 2.18 -18.64 -7.17
C ARG A 27 3.48 -19.11 -6.50
N PRO A 28 4.51 -19.50 -7.26
CA PRO A 28 5.78 -19.98 -6.69
C PRO A 28 6.62 -18.88 -6.02
N TRP A 29 6.14 -17.63 -5.98
CA TRP A 29 6.81 -16.50 -5.33
C TRP A 29 5.79 -15.54 -4.70
N ALA A 30 6.21 -14.87 -3.63
CA ALA A 30 5.42 -13.83 -2.99
C ALA A 30 5.15 -12.66 -3.95
N LEU A 31 3.90 -12.19 -3.98
CA LEU A 31 3.47 -11.01 -4.72
C LEU A 31 3.22 -9.88 -3.72
N THR A 32 4.02 -8.82 -3.82
CA THR A 32 4.00 -7.69 -2.91
C THR A 32 4.09 -6.37 -3.69
N PHE A 33 4.08 -5.22 -3.01
CA PHE A 33 4.15 -3.91 -3.63
C PHE A 33 5.49 -3.20 -3.35
N SER A 34 5.85 -2.27 -4.23
CA SER A 34 6.85 -1.24 -4.01
C SER A 34 6.27 0.10 -4.48
N TYR A 35 5.49 0.74 -3.61
CA TYR A 35 4.73 1.95 -3.93
C TYR A 35 5.44 3.17 -3.35
N GLY A 36 5.79 4.12 -4.22
CA GLY A 36 6.30 5.43 -3.81
C GLY A 36 5.17 6.41 -3.58
N ARG A 37 4.68 7.03 -4.66
CA ARG A 37 3.60 8.03 -4.60
C ARG A 37 2.31 7.50 -3.99
N ALA A 38 1.94 6.26 -4.27
CA ALA A 38 0.69 5.68 -3.79
C ALA A 38 0.67 5.36 -2.27
N LEU A 39 1.79 5.51 -1.56
CA LEU A 39 1.89 5.35 -0.11
C LEU A 39 2.06 6.69 0.62
N GLN A 40 2.56 7.71 -0.09
CA GLN A 40 2.97 8.97 0.51
C GLN A 40 2.04 10.13 0.14
N ALA A 41 1.14 10.00 -0.84
CA ALA A 41 0.30 11.13 -1.26
C ALA A 41 -0.67 11.56 -0.16
N SER A 42 -1.32 10.61 0.52
CA SER A 42 -2.17 10.91 1.69
C SER A 42 -1.37 11.46 2.88
N VAL A 43 -0.18 10.92 3.13
CA VAL A 43 0.73 11.35 4.21
C VAL A 43 1.20 12.79 3.99
N LEU A 44 1.66 13.11 2.78
CA LEU A 44 2.12 14.45 2.40
C LEU A 44 0.99 15.46 2.47
N ARG A 45 -0.23 15.08 2.06
CA ARG A 45 -1.42 15.92 2.16
C ARG A 45 -1.83 16.18 3.61
N ALA A 46 -1.79 15.16 4.47
CA ALA A 46 -2.11 15.29 5.88
C ALA A 46 -1.06 16.13 6.64
N TRP A 47 0.21 15.96 6.30
CA TRP A 47 1.31 16.73 6.90
C TRP A 47 1.34 18.19 6.41
N ALA A 48 1.11 18.43 5.11
CA ALA A 48 1.11 19.76 4.48
C ALA A 48 2.39 20.60 4.75
N GLY A 49 3.50 19.96 5.14
CA GLY A 49 4.76 20.63 5.49
C GLY A 49 4.74 21.38 6.83
N LYS A 50 3.67 21.25 7.63
CA LYS A 50 3.49 21.96 8.89
C LYS A 50 3.93 21.12 10.07
N LYS A 51 4.65 21.72 11.03
CA LYS A 51 5.17 21.00 12.21
C LYS A 51 4.04 20.51 13.11
N GLU A 52 2.96 21.27 13.22
CA GLU A 52 1.76 20.90 13.97
C GLU A 52 1.06 19.64 13.41
N ASN A 53 1.27 19.32 12.14
CA ASN A 53 0.60 18.21 11.44
C ASN A 53 1.45 16.93 11.35
N ILE A 54 2.62 16.89 12.01
CA ILE A 54 3.49 15.70 11.98
C ILE A 54 2.75 14.46 12.47
N ALA A 55 2.00 14.57 13.58
CA ALA A 55 1.21 13.48 14.11
C ALA A 55 0.11 13.02 13.15
N ALA A 56 -0.53 13.94 12.43
CA ALA A 56 -1.54 13.62 11.42
C ALA A 56 -0.93 12.83 10.24
N GLY A 57 0.23 13.26 9.74
CA GLY A 57 0.96 12.55 8.70
C GLY A 57 1.40 11.15 9.13
N GLN A 58 1.95 11.01 10.35
CA GLN A 58 2.36 9.72 10.91
C GLN A 58 1.18 8.75 11.05
N ASN A 59 0.03 9.24 11.53
CA ASN A 59 -1.16 8.41 11.70
C ASN A 59 -1.67 7.90 10.35
N GLU A 60 -1.61 8.74 9.30
CA GLU A 60 -2.00 8.33 7.95
C GLU A 60 -1.04 7.30 7.36
N LEU A 61 0.26 7.46 7.59
CA LEU A 61 1.27 6.47 7.19
C LEU A 61 1.02 5.12 7.88
N LEU A 62 0.71 5.14 9.18
CA LEU A 62 0.40 3.94 9.96
C LEU A 62 -0.85 3.22 9.46
N LYS A 63 -1.91 3.94 9.08
CA LYS A 63 -3.10 3.33 8.48
C LYS A 63 -2.74 2.62 7.18
N ARG A 64 -1.98 3.27 6.30
CA ARG A 64 -1.56 2.68 5.02
C ARG A 64 -0.64 1.47 5.24
N ALA A 65 0.33 1.60 6.13
CA ALA A 65 1.25 0.53 6.50
C ALA A 65 0.58 -0.65 7.22
N LYS A 66 -0.65 -0.50 7.75
CA LYS A 66 -1.46 -1.60 8.30
C LYS A 66 -2.35 -2.28 7.26
N VAL A 67 -2.71 -1.59 6.19
CA VAL A 67 -3.45 -2.18 5.06
C VAL A 67 -2.51 -3.00 4.18
N SER A 68 -1.27 -2.53 4.01
CA SER A 68 -0.21 -3.21 3.27
C SER A 68 0.11 -4.67 3.67
N PRO A 69 0.25 -5.06 4.95
CA PRO A 69 0.62 -6.42 5.35
C PRO A 69 -0.51 -7.41 5.10
N TRP A 70 -1.77 -6.99 5.26
CA TRP A 70 -2.95 -7.80 4.89
C TRP A 70 -2.96 -8.18 3.40
N ILE A 71 -2.37 -7.35 2.54
CA ILE A 71 -2.28 -7.61 1.11
C ILE A 71 -1.14 -8.58 0.79
N VAL A 72 -0.05 -8.55 1.56
CA VAL A 72 1.16 -9.35 1.30
C VAL A 72 1.04 -10.78 1.85
N VAL A 73 0.24 -10.98 2.90
CA VAL A 73 0.03 -12.30 3.53
C VAL A 73 -1.18 -13.00 2.89
N SER A 74 -1.02 -13.43 1.64
CA SER A 74 -1.82 -14.52 1.06
C SER A 74 -0.86 -15.60 0.57
N MET A 75 -0.07 -16.11 1.51
CA MET A 75 0.56 -17.43 1.40
C MET A 75 -0.46 -18.39 2.00
N HIS A 76 -1.22 -19.06 1.12
CA HIS A 76 -1.93 -20.27 1.52
C HIS A 76 -0.87 -21.31 1.90
N ASP A 77 -0.98 -21.82 3.12
CA ASP A 77 -0.60 -23.20 3.42
C ASP A 77 -1.62 -24.17 2.79
#